data_AF-A0A0Q7YXR6-F1
#
_entry.id   AF-A0A0Q7YXR6-F1
#
_cell.length_a   1.000
_cell.length_b   1.000
_cell.length_c   1.000
_cell.angle_alpha   90.00
_cell.angle_beta   90.00
_cell.angle_gamma   90.00
#
_symmetry.space_group_name_H-M   'P 1'
#
loop_
_entity.id
_entity.type
_entity.pdbx_description
1 polymer ?
#
loop_
_entity_poly.entity_id
_entity_poly.type
_entity_poly.pdbx_seq_one_letter_code
_entity_poly.pdbx_strand_id
1 'polypeptide(L)'
;MRNGGMTDRTPNLGAGSITTACDLLNSIESNAELEGLILEYRLMNQVPPGGSRAKTLLNLKRFAVQCPDYPVTTDRGTQTLAAALVDKAIEVCGKPAHRPWPDMMNIEHNIGIVIRIPAANPASPPIPS
;
A
#
# COMPACT_ATOMS: atom_id res chain seq x y z
N MET A 1 -8.02 -16.68 -38.01
CA MET A 1 -8.30 -15.28 -37.57
C MET A 1 -9.28 -15.34 -36.42
N ARG A 2 -8.83 -15.03 -35.19
CA ARG A 2 -9.69 -14.80 -34.03
C ARG A 2 -9.04 -13.68 -33.21
N ASN A 3 -9.50 -12.45 -33.42
CA ASN A 3 -9.15 -11.30 -32.60
C ASN A 3 -9.98 -11.37 -31.32
N GLY A 4 -9.40 -11.90 -30.25
CA GLY A 4 -9.93 -11.76 -28.90
C GLY A 4 -9.63 -10.35 -28.40
N GLY A 5 -10.52 -9.41 -28.69
CA GLY A 5 -10.46 -8.05 -28.14
C GLY A 5 -10.79 -8.09 -26.64
N MET A 6 -9.76 -8.24 -25.81
CA MET A 6 -9.82 -7.84 -24.41
C MET A 6 -10.12 -6.34 -24.42
N THR A 7 -11.34 -5.94 -24.08
CA THR A 7 -11.69 -4.52 -24.01
C THR A 7 -10.80 -3.88 -22.98
N ASP A 8 -9.89 -3.02 -23.45
CA ASP A 8 -9.01 -2.14 -22.70
C ASP A 8 -9.86 -1.12 -21.91
N ARG A 9 -10.57 -1.61 -20.91
CA ARG A 9 -11.37 -0.81 -19.98
C ARG A 9 -10.52 -0.56 -18.75
N THR A 10 -9.48 0.24 -18.91
CA THR A 10 -8.79 0.84 -17.77
C THR A 10 -9.85 1.60 -16.98
N PRO A 11 -10.09 1.27 -15.70
CA PRO A 11 -11.10 1.95 -14.91
C PRO A 11 -10.78 3.45 -14.88
N ASN A 12 -11.79 4.29 -15.08
CA ASN A 12 -11.63 5.74 -14.95
C ASN A 12 -11.41 6.07 -13.48
N LEU A 13 -10.15 6.26 -13.10
CA LEU A 13 -9.75 6.55 -11.73
C LEU A 13 -9.84 8.07 -11.49
N GLY A 14 -10.84 8.48 -10.71
CA GLY A 14 -10.97 9.88 -10.31
C GLY A 14 -9.83 10.35 -9.41
N ALA A 15 -9.64 11.66 -9.32
CA ALA A 15 -8.59 12.30 -8.51
C ALA A 15 -8.57 11.85 -7.04
N GLY A 16 -9.74 11.51 -6.48
CA GLY A 16 -9.85 10.98 -5.11
C GLY A 16 -9.17 9.62 -4.92
N SER A 17 -9.29 8.71 -5.89
CA SER A 17 -8.65 7.40 -5.86
C SER A 17 -7.12 7.52 -5.93
N ILE A 18 -6.63 8.42 -6.79
CA ILE A 18 -5.19 8.68 -6.95
C ILE A 18 -4.61 9.30 -5.67
N THR A 19 -5.32 10.27 -5.12
CA THR A 19 -4.97 10.92 -3.85
C THR A 19 -4.83 9.88 -2.73
N THR A 20 -5.82 8.99 -2.63
CA THR A 20 -5.84 7.92 -1.62
C THR A 20 -4.71 6.92 -1.85
N ALA A 21 -4.45 6.51 -3.08
CA ALA A 21 -3.34 5.62 -3.42
C ALA A 21 -1.99 6.25 -3.00
N CYS A 22 -1.75 7.51 -3.33
CA CYS A 22 -0.55 8.22 -2.89
C CYS A 22 -0.45 8.34 -1.35
N ASP A 23 -1.57 8.54 -0.66
CA ASP A 23 -1.58 8.61 0.79
C ASP A 23 -1.26 7.25 1.44
N LEU A 24 -1.72 6.15 0.84
CA LEU A 24 -1.39 4.78 1.27
C LEU A 24 0.09 4.44 1.05
N LEU A 25 0.76 5.03 0.05
CA LEU A 25 2.20 4.89 -0.16
C LEU A 25 3.04 5.53 0.97
N ASN A 26 2.45 6.31 1.90
CA ASN A 26 3.16 6.71 3.13
C ASN A 26 3.59 5.51 3.99
N SER A 27 3.00 4.34 3.77
CA SER A 27 3.38 3.09 4.43
C SER A 27 4.76 2.57 3.98
N ILE A 28 5.34 3.13 2.91
CA ILE A 28 6.71 2.84 2.49
C ILE A 28 7.66 3.48 3.49
N GLU A 29 8.39 2.67 4.26
CA GLU A 29 9.20 3.15 5.38
C GLU A 29 10.46 3.88 4.93
N SER A 30 11.01 3.53 3.77
CA SER A 30 12.27 4.08 3.26
C SER A 30 12.10 5.09 2.13
N ASN A 31 12.84 6.19 2.20
CA ASN A 31 12.96 7.13 1.08
C ASN A 31 13.56 6.47 -0.17
N ALA A 32 14.47 5.51 0.00
CA ALA A 32 15.11 4.80 -1.11
C ALA A 32 14.11 3.95 -1.90
N GLU A 33 13.14 3.33 -1.22
CA GLU A 33 12.09 2.54 -1.89
C GLU A 33 11.15 3.46 -2.71
N LEU A 34 10.84 4.64 -2.17
CA LEU A 34 10.03 5.63 -2.86
C LEU A 34 10.75 6.21 -4.08
N GLU A 35 12.04 6.52 -3.96
CA GLU A 35 12.87 6.97 -5.09
C GLU A 35 13.07 5.85 -6.12
N GLY A 36 13.17 4.59 -5.67
CA GLY A 36 13.18 3.40 -6.53
C GLY A 36 11.93 3.32 -7.40
N LEU A 37 10.75 3.58 -6.83
CA LEU A 37 9.49 3.63 -7.58
C LEU A 37 9.46 4.76 -8.62
N ILE A 38 9.96 5.95 -8.26
CA ILE A 38 10.05 7.09 -9.19
C ILE A 38 10.98 6.78 -10.36
N LEU A 39 12.09 6.08 -10.09
CA LEU A 39 13.02 5.62 -11.11
C LEU A 39 12.38 4.56 -12.02
N GLU A 40 11.72 3.56 -11.42
CA GLU A 40 11.03 2.48 -12.13
C GLU A 40 9.99 3.04 -13.10
N TYR A 41 9.18 4.00 -12.65
CA TYR A 41 8.16 4.65 -13.47
C TYR A 41 8.71 5.75 -14.38
N ARG A 42 10.03 5.96 -14.40
CA ARG A 42 10.74 6.98 -15.19
C ARG A 42 10.24 8.41 -14.95
N LEU A 43 9.81 8.69 -13.72
CA LEU A 43 9.23 9.97 -13.32
C LEU A 43 10.27 11.01 -12.87
N MET A 44 11.57 10.70 -12.90
CA MET A 44 12.63 11.57 -12.34
C MET A 44 12.64 13.00 -12.89
N ASN A 45 12.24 13.21 -14.15
CA ASN A 45 12.22 14.56 -14.74
C ASN A 45 10.97 15.36 -14.33
N GLN A 46 9.94 14.70 -13.79
CA GLN A 46 8.62 15.26 -13.47
C GLN A 46 8.41 15.35 -11.96
N VAL A 47 8.94 14.37 -11.23
CA VAL A 47 8.87 14.23 -9.78
C VAL A 47 10.30 14.14 -9.26
N PRO A 48 11.00 15.27 -9.11
CA PRO A 48 12.35 15.25 -8.58
C PRO A 48 12.34 14.80 -7.10
N PRO A 49 13.33 14.00 -6.68
CA PRO A 49 13.46 13.57 -5.29
C PRO A 49 13.58 14.79 -4.37
N GLY A 50 12.71 14.84 -3.37
CA GLY A 50 12.52 16.03 -2.53
C GLY A 50 13.52 16.18 -1.38
N GLY A 51 14.45 15.23 -1.21
CA GLY A 51 15.33 15.12 -0.04
C GLY A 51 14.63 14.63 1.23
N SER A 52 13.30 14.49 1.21
CA SER A 52 12.51 13.84 2.27
C SER A 52 11.34 13.08 1.67
N ARG A 53 10.96 11.96 2.30
CA ARG A 53 9.87 11.08 1.84
C ARG A 53 8.56 11.84 1.65
N ALA A 54 8.22 12.70 2.62
CA ALA A 54 6.99 13.49 2.59
C ALA A 54 6.94 14.45 1.38
N LYS A 55 8.07 15.09 1.06
CA LYS A 55 8.15 16.01 -0.09
C LYS A 55 8.12 15.26 -1.41
N THR A 56 8.78 14.12 -1.48
CA THR A 56 8.76 13.24 -2.65
C THR A 56 7.33 12.72 -2.92
N LEU A 57 6.60 12.25 -1.90
CA LEU A 57 5.20 11.84 -2.02
C LEU A 57 4.28 13.00 -2.41
N LEU A 58 4.49 14.19 -1.84
CA LEU A 58 3.70 15.37 -2.19
C LEU A 58 3.87 15.74 -3.67
N ASN A 59 5.10 15.71 -4.18
CA ASN A 59 5.37 15.97 -5.60
C ASN A 59 4.76 14.89 -6.49
N LEU A 60 4.88 13.61 -6.12
CA LEU A 60 4.26 12.50 -6.83
C LEU A 60 2.74 12.64 -6.90
N LYS A 61 2.10 12.96 -5.78
CA LYS A 61 0.66 13.19 -5.67
C LYS A 61 0.20 14.34 -6.56
N ARG A 62 0.91 15.46 -6.54
CA ARG A 62 0.62 16.62 -7.40
C ARG A 62 0.68 16.24 -8.88
N PHE A 63 1.74 15.56 -9.29
CA PHE A 63 1.92 15.12 -10.67
C PHE A 63 0.84 14.11 -11.09
N ALA A 64 0.59 13.09 -10.26
CA ALA A 64 -0.37 12.04 -10.56
C ALA A 64 -1.82 12.54 -10.68
N VAL A 65 -2.20 13.55 -9.89
CA VAL A 65 -3.52 14.18 -10.00
C VAL A 65 -3.64 15.03 -11.28
N GLN A 66 -2.55 15.69 -11.70
CA GLN A 66 -2.53 16.52 -12.91
C GLN A 66 -2.44 15.69 -14.20
N CYS A 67 -1.71 14.57 -14.15
CA CYS A 67 -1.43 13.71 -15.30
C CYS A 67 -1.74 12.23 -14.98
N PRO A 68 -3.02 11.90 -14.70
CA PRO A 68 -3.40 10.53 -14.31
C PRO A 68 -3.15 9.50 -15.41
N ASP A 69 -3.31 9.91 -16.66
CA ASP A 69 -3.16 9.08 -17.86
C ASP A 69 -1.71 9.00 -18.35
N TYR A 70 -0.75 9.53 -17.59
CA TYR A 70 0.66 9.45 -17.95
C TYR A 70 1.06 7.98 -18.12
N PRO A 71 1.59 7.57 -19.28
CA PRO A 71 1.91 6.17 -19.53
C PRO A 71 3.15 5.77 -18.74
N VAL A 72 3.04 4.72 -17.94
CA VAL A 72 4.15 4.10 -17.22
C VAL A 72 4.33 2.66 -17.65
N THR A 73 5.57 2.22 -17.77
CA THR A 73 5.90 0.83 -18.07
C THR A 73 6.24 0.11 -16.79
N THR A 74 5.48 -0.94 -16.49
CA THR A 74 5.68 -1.84 -15.34
C THR A 74 6.10 -3.22 -15.85
N ASP A 75 6.42 -4.13 -14.93
CA ASP A 75 6.64 -5.55 -15.21
C ASP A 75 5.42 -6.22 -15.88
N ARG A 76 4.22 -5.69 -15.65
CA ARG A 76 2.95 -6.19 -16.21
C ARG A 76 2.58 -5.58 -17.56
N GLY A 77 3.41 -4.66 -18.06
CA GLY A 77 3.17 -3.93 -19.30
C GLY A 77 2.95 -2.43 -19.10
N THR A 78 2.51 -1.76 -20.15
CA THR A 78 2.23 -0.32 -20.13
C THR A 78 0.83 -0.07 -19.59
N GLN A 79 0.72 0.81 -18.59
CA GLN A 79 -0.55 1.23 -18.00
C GLN A 79 -0.51 2.71 -17.61
N THR A 80 -1.66 3.26 -17.20
CA THR A 80 -1.70 4.65 -16.72
C THR A 80 -1.03 4.77 -15.36
N LEU A 81 -0.44 5.93 -15.08
CA LEU A 81 0.18 6.24 -13.79
C LEU A 81 -0.83 6.04 -12.64
N ALA A 82 -2.09 6.43 -12.84
CA ALA A 82 -3.14 6.20 -11.87
C ALA A 82 -3.31 4.70 -11.54
N ALA A 83 -3.38 3.83 -12.56
CA ALA A 83 -3.50 2.39 -12.35
C ALA A 83 -2.26 1.82 -11.63
N ALA A 84 -1.06 2.21 -12.05
CA ALA A 84 0.19 1.76 -11.43
C ALA A 84 0.36 2.19 -9.98
N LEU A 85 -0.11 3.38 -9.61
CA LEU A 85 -0.09 3.84 -8.23
C LEU A 85 -1.10 3.08 -7.36
N VAL A 86 -2.28 2.77 -7.90
CA VAL A 86 -3.28 1.95 -7.20
C VAL A 86 -2.77 0.53 -6.99
N ASP A 87 -2.20 -0.10 -8.02
CA ASP A 87 -1.60 -1.44 -7.90
C ASP A 87 -0.50 -1.46 -6.83
N LYS A 88 0.37 -0.44 -6.84
CA LYS A 88 1.42 -0.34 -5.83
C LYS A 88 0.85 -0.12 -4.43
N ALA A 89 -0.16 0.73 -4.28
CA ALA A 89 -0.81 0.94 -2.98
C ALA A 89 -1.43 -0.36 -2.46
N ILE A 90 -2.07 -1.15 -3.32
CA ILE A 90 -2.59 -2.48 -2.97
C ILE A 90 -1.45 -3.42 -2.58
N GLU A 91 -0.33 -3.43 -3.30
CA GLU A 91 0.84 -4.26 -2.95
C GLU A 91 1.40 -3.90 -1.58
N VAL A 92 1.57 -2.60 -1.30
CA VAL A 92 2.15 -2.11 -0.04
C VAL A 92 1.20 -2.33 1.14
N CYS A 93 -0.10 -2.11 0.97
CA CYS A 93 -1.09 -2.35 2.03
C CYS A 93 -1.45 -3.83 2.19
N GLY A 94 -1.35 -4.61 1.12
CA GLY A 94 -1.67 -6.04 1.09
C GLY A 94 -0.54 -6.93 1.59
N LYS A 95 0.70 -6.41 1.71
CA LYS A 95 1.76 -7.10 2.45
C LYS A 95 1.28 -7.28 3.89
N PRO A 96 1.11 -8.52 4.39
CA PRO A 96 0.83 -8.71 5.81
C PRO A 96 1.99 -8.04 6.54
N ALA A 97 1.67 -7.08 7.40
CA ALA A 97 2.64 -6.55 8.35
C ALA A 97 3.38 -7.74 8.92
N HIS A 98 4.71 -7.76 8.82
CA HIS A 98 5.55 -8.79 9.41
C HIS A 98 5.34 -8.77 10.92
N ARG A 99 4.22 -9.34 11.38
CA ARG A 99 4.11 -9.83 12.74
C ARG A 99 5.07 -11.00 12.78
N PRO A 100 6.06 -11.03 13.68
CA PRO A 100 6.63 -12.32 14.04
C PRO A 100 5.44 -13.16 14.48
N TRP A 101 5.09 -14.18 13.69
CA TRP A 101 4.17 -15.19 14.17
C TRP A 101 4.81 -15.73 15.46
N PRO A 102 4.13 -15.73 16.63
CA PRO A 102 4.57 -16.61 17.68
C PRO A 102 4.53 -18.01 17.09
N ASP A 103 5.64 -18.71 17.20
CA ASP A 103 5.90 -20.05 16.72
C ASP A 103 4.67 -20.97 16.90
N MET A 104 3.83 -21.07 15.86
CA MET A 104 2.68 -21.97 15.84
C MET A 104 3.12 -23.29 15.23
N MET A 105 4.02 -23.98 15.93
CA MET A 105 4.08 -25.44 15.83
C MET A 105 3.01 -26.05 16.74
N ASN A 106 2.32 -27.05 16.19
CA ASN A 106 1.24 -27.86 16.76
C ASN A 106 -0.17 -27.26 16.77
N ILE A 107 -0.79 -27.26 15.59
CA ILE A 107 -2.23 -27.56 15.50
C ILE A 107 -2.35 -29.08 15.42
N GLU A 108 -2.45 -29.74 16.56
CA GLU A 108 -3.09 -31.05 16.61
C GLU A 108 -4.60 -30.83 16.57
N HIS A 109 -5.25 -31.49 15.61
CA HIS A 109 -6.70 -31.54 15.48
C HIS A 109 -7.36 -31.99 16.79
N ASN A 110 -8.17 -31.15 17.43
CA ASN A 110 -9.45 -31.60 17.94
C ASN A 110 -10.41 -30.44 18.23
N ILE A 111 -11.54 -30.49 17.54
CA ILE A 111 -12.77 -29.74 17.74
C ILE A 111 -13.16 -29.68 19.23
N GLY A 112 -13.29 -28.46 19.77
CA GLY A 112 -13.78 -28.22 21.12
C GLY A 112 -13.89 -26.72 21.39
N ILE A 113 -15.06 -26.13 21.10
CA ILE A 113 -15.36 -24.73 21.42
C ILE A 113 -15.17 -24.51 22.92
N VAL A 114 -14.27 -23.61 23.31
CA VAL A 114 -14.18 -23.08 24.68
C VAL A 114 -14.25 -21.56 24.61
N ILE A 115 -15.44 -21.02 24.87
CA ILE A 115 -15.63 -19.59 25.14
C ILE A 115 -14.97 -19.32 26.50
N ARG A 116 -13.83 -18.62 26.51
CA ARG A 116 -13.23 -18.12 27.76
C ARG A 116 -13.82 -16.74 28.08
N ILE A 117 -14.67 -16.70 29.10
CA ILE A 117 -15.09 -15.47 29.78
C ILE A 117 -13.84 -14.89 30.47
N PRO A 118 -13.47 -13.61 30.27
CA PRO A 118 -12.36 -13.02 31.01
C PRO A 118 -12.73 -12.93 32.49
N ALA A 119 -11.93 -13.59 33.34
CA ALA A 119 -12.03 -13.47 34.79
C ALA A 119 -11.75 -12.01 35.21
N ALA A 120 -12.57 -11.51 36.13
CA ALA A 120 -12.51 -10.18 36.70
C ALA A 120 -11.10 -9.81 37.16
N ASN A 121 -10.68 -8.58 36.84
CA ASN A 121 -9.44 -7.95 37.28
C ASN A 121 -9.54 -7.54 38.77
N PRO A 122 -8.68 -8.02 39.68
CA PRO A 122 -8.58 -7.47 41.02
C PRO A 122 -7.14 -7.00 41.30
N ALA A 123 -6.88 -5.71 41.15
CA ALA A 123 -5.89 -4.99 41.98
C ALA A 123 -5.89 -3.49 41.66
N SER A 124 -6.67 -2.72 42.41
CA SER A 124 -6.31 -1.33 42.71
C SER A 124 -5.40 -1.33 43.95
N PRO A 125 -4.32 -0.54 44.00
CA PRO A 125 -3.43 -0.48 45.16
C PRO A 125 -4.05 0.33 46.31
N PRO A 126 -3.70 0.05 47.58
CA PRO A 126 -4.23 0.78 48.73
C PRO A 126 -3.62 2.18 48.87
N ILE A 127 -4.44 3.14 49.32
CA ILE A 127 -4.07 4.54 49.61
C ILE A 127 -3.42 4.60 51.01
N PRO A 128 -2.27 5.28 51.20
CA PRO A 128 -1.63 5.41 52.51
C PRO A 128 -2.40 6.38 53.42
N SER A 129 -2.44 6.07 54.71
CA SER A 129 -3.05 6.88 55.79
C SER A 129 -2.26 8.14 56.13
#